data_AF-E4LAM1-F1
#
_entry.id   AF-E4LAM1-F1
#
_cell.length_a   1.000
_cell.length_b   1.000
_cell.length_c   1.000
_cell.angle_alpha   90.00
_cell.angle_beta   90.00
_cell.angle_gamma   90.00
#
_symmetry.space_group_name_H-M   'P 1'
#
loop_
_entity.id
_entity.type
_entity.pdbx_description
1 polymer ?
#
loop_
_entity_poly.entity_id
_entity_poly.type
_entity_poly.pdbx_seq_one_letter_code
_entity_poly.pdbx_strand_id
1 'polypeptide(L)'
;MEIYKAKVMGFCYGVRRAMNIAEKAAETHDNAVTFGPLIHNPQVVSRLEARGVPVVNDLNKLNNETVIIRSHGVGPSCYNTLKCKHLGLVDATCPFVRRNQEITKKLVADGKQVVLIGEKKHPEMKSVSEWAVGKSFIVETMEDVDKLPHFEEAHVVIQTTFSVALADELIEAISRKSDKISVHKTICAATSERQQAARELAKQMDVMIVVGGKNSANTGRLAEVCRNEGAITYHIETAKELRKEWFKSHYKVGITAGASTPDWIIEEVFFIMEDMNEMLAMEDINLDVHKGSVVEGTVVDLSDDKAYISFGYKTEAVLPAHEYSYPAPASLKDVLKVGDTIRVQVVSGVKEDSTIFVSKIKVDRLADWDVIEDAYNKGEPVECEGIEAIKVGLLVQLKSLRGFIPLSQGDLRFVHSLQSLVGKKFEAKILEVDRVKNRLVLSRKAVLEGQRNSEMDELEVAFNNGDVLKGTVKKIMPYGAFVGINGVEGLLHISDISWKKIAKVEDVLSPEQVIDVKIKSFDKEKQRISFTHKECLPNPWETAIHDHDVDDVVEAKVVKILDFGVIVEMNDGLTGLLHINEMTEDHNKKPADVCKIGDVLTVRIISIDEERKRISFSLVEPQSEQVSE
;
A
#
# COMPACT_ATOMS: atom_id res chain seq x y z
N MET A 1 34.70 0.49 8.05
CA MET A 1 34.29 1.74 7.36
C MET A 1 34.36 2.89 8.36
N GLU A 2 34.77 4.08 7.94
CA GLU A 2 34.77 5.28 8.79
C GLU A 2 33.70 6.26 8.29
N ILE A 3 32.77 6.67 9.16
CA ILE A 3 31.64 7.53 8.79
C ILE A 3 31.90 8.95 9.28
N TYR A 4 31.81 9.93 8.39
CA TYR A 4 32.02 11.34 8.67
C TYR A 4 30.80 12.17 8.32
N LYS A 5 30.35 13.03 9.24
CA LYS A 5 29.27 13.99 8.98
C LYS A 5 29.86 15.33 8.49
N ALA A 6 29.20 15.97 7.53
CA ALA A 6 29.57 17.32 7.11
C ALA A 6 29.40 18.33 8.26
N LYS A 7 30.32 19.30 8.38
CA LYS A 7 30.29 20.33 9.44
C LYS A 7 28.99 21.14 9.46
N VAL A 8 28.36 21.33 8.30
CA VAL A 8 27.11 22.07 8.14
C VAL A 8 26.13 21.23 7.33
N MET A 9 25.04 20.78 7.96
CA MET A 9 23.99 19.97 7.33
C MET A 9 22.61 20.22 7.95
N GLY A 10 21.56 19.71 7.32
CA GLY A 10 20.18 19.82 7.79
C GLY A 10 19.51 21.16 7.52
N PHE A 11 18.36 21.39 8.18
CA PHE A 11 17.48 22.52 7.90
C PHE A 11 18.20 23.88 7.96
N CYS A 12 17.96 24.73 6.96
CA CYS A 12 18.41 26.12 7.02
C CYS A 12 17.60 26.92 8.04
N TYR A 13 18.14 28.06 8.47
CA TYR A 13 17.48 28.95 9.44
C TYR A 13 16.04 29.30 9.04
N GLY A 14 15.80 29.60 7.75
CA GLY A 14 14.46 29.90 7.24
C GLY A 14 13.49 28.72 7.37
N VAL A 15 13.97 27.50 7.07
CA VAL A 15 13.17 26.28 7.19
C VAL A 15 12.89 25.93 8.65
N ARG A 16 13.90 25.99 9.54
CA ARG A 16 13.69 25.74 10.98
C ARG A 16 12.65 26.68 11.57
N ARG A 17 12.73 27.97 11.22
CA ARG A 17 11.73 28.96 11.64
C ARG A 17 10.34 28.60 11.12
N ALA A 18 10.22 28.22 9.85
CA ALA A 18 8.94 27.86 9.27
C ALA A 18 8.33 26.60 9.92
N MET A 19 9.15 25.59 10.19
CA MET A 19 8.74 24.38 10.92
C MET A 19 8.25 24.70 12.33
N ASN A 20 9.02 25.47 13.11
CA ASN A 20 8.62 25.84 14.47
C ASN A 20 7.30 26.64 14.50
N ILE A 21 7.07 27.48 13.48
CA ILE A 21 5.82 28.22 13.33
C ILE A 21 4.66 27.27 13.02
N ALA A 22 4.87 26.32 12.10
CA ALA A 22 3.84 25.35 11.74
C ALA A 22 3.51 24.38 12.89
N GLU A 23 4.52 23.93 13.64
CA GLU A 23 4.31 23.08 14.82
C GLU A 23 3.55 23.81 15.93
N LYS A 24 3.91 25.07 16.23
CA LYS A 24 3.15 25.89 17.18
C LYS A 24 1.72 26.12 16.73
N ALA A 25 1.51 26.38 15.44
CA ALA A 25 0.18 26.57 14.90
C ALA A 25 -0.67 25.29 14.99
N ALA A 26 -0.06 24.11 14.84
CA ALA A 26 -0.72 22.82 15.04
C ALA A 26 -1.16 22.61 16.50
N GLU A 27 -0.40 23.13 17.47
CA GLU A 27 -0.70 23.01 18.90
C GLU A 27 -1.75 24.03 19.38
N THR A 28 -1.76 25.23 18.80
CA THR A 28 -2.60 26.36 19.28
C THR A 28 -3.87 26.60 18.48
N HIS A 29 -3.97 26.11 17.25
CA HIS A 29 -5.12 26.37 16.37
C HIS A 29 -5.72 25.07 15.85
N ASP A 30 -6.99 24.82 16.17
CA ASP A 30 -7.72 23.61 15.77
C ASP A 30 -7.92 23.47 14.24
N ASN A 31 -7.53 24.46 13.43
CA ASN A 31 -7.71 24.48 11.97
C ASN A 31 -6.63 25.34 11.27
N ALA A 32 -5.37 24.91 11.32
CA ALA A 32 -4.26 25.53 10.60
C ALA A 32 -3.97 24.79 9.28
N VAL A 33 -3.73 25.53 8.19
CA VAL A 33 -3.41 24.96 6.87
C VAL A 33 -2.18 25.64 6.29
N THR A 34 -1.39 24.93 5.49
CA THR A 34 -0.24 25.50 4.78
C THR A 34 -0.59 25.79 3.33
N PHE A 35 -0.22 26.97 2.84
CA PHE A 35 -0.40 27.29 1.43
C PHE A 35 0.77 26.78 0.59
N GLY A 36 0.56 25.65 -0.07
CA GLY A 36 1.59 24.84 -0.71
C GLY A 36 2.53 24.17 0.31
N PRO A 37 3.43 23.30 -0.16
CA PRO A 37 4.35 22.59 0.72
C PRO A 37 5.28 23.59 1.42
N LEU A 38 5.29 23.56 2.76
CA LEU A 38 6.14 24.41 3.60
C LEU A 38 7.63 24.27 3.24
N ILE A 39 8.01 23.04 2.91
CA ILE A 39 9.31 22.64 2.37
C ILE A 39 9.16 21.52 1.32
N HIS A 40 10.15 21.41 0.42
CA HIS A 40 10.19 20.37 -0.61
C HIS A 40 10.68 19.02 -0.05
N ASN A 41 9.98 18.50 0.96
CA ASN A 41 10.24 17.18 1.55
C ASN A 41 8.91 16.48 1.86
N PRO A 42 8.54 15.42 1.11
CA PRO A 42 7.28 14.71 1.28
C PRO A 42 7.07 14.17 2.69
N GLN A 43 8.11 13.66 3.34
CA GLN A 43 8.00 13.07 4.67
C GLN A 43 7.62 14.11 5.73
N VAL A 44 8.15 15.33 5.59
CA VAL A 44 7.84 16.42 6.51
C VAL A 44 6.42 16.93 6.27
N VAL A 45 5.99 16.96 5.01
CA VAL A 45 4.60 17.31 4.64
C VAL A 45 3.62 16.30 5.25
N SER A 46 3.84 14.99 5.06
CA SER A 46 2.97 13.96 5.64
C SER A 46 2.94 13.99 7.17
N ARG A 47 4.05 14.34 7.82
CA ARG A 47 4.11 14.52 9.28
C ARG A 47 3.28 15.71 9.75
N LEU A 48 3.28 16.81 9.01
CA LEU A 48 2.46 17.98 9.32
C LEU A 48 0.96 17.70 9.08
N GLU A 49 0.63 16.98 8.01
CA GLU A 49 -0.73 16.50 7.73
C GLU A 49 -1.26 15.61 8.87
N ALA A 50 -0.46 14.65 9.33
CA ALA A 50 -0.81 13.79 10.47
C ALA A 50 -0.99 14.56 11.79
N ARG A 51 -0.39 15.74 11.91
CA ARG A 51 -0.53 16.65 13.07
C ARG A 51 -1.66 17.68 12.90
N GLY A 52 -2.47 17.56 11.85
CA GLY A 52 -3.63 18.44 11.63
C GLY A 52 -3.33 19.70 10.82
N VAL A 53 -2.18 19.78 10.13
CA VAL A 53 -1.82 20.91 9.25
C VAL A 53 -1.70 20.44 7.79
N PRO A 54 -2.82 20.35 7.04
CA PRO A 54 -2.79 19.90 5.66
C PRO A 54 -2.23 20.96 4.70
N VAL A 55 -1.75 20.50 3.54
CA VAL A 55 -1.30 21.36 2.44
C VAL A 55 -2.46 21.69 1.51
N VAL A 56 -2.68 22.98 1.25
CA VAL A 56 -3.71 23.48 0.34
C VAL A 56 -3.07 24.30 -0.78
N ASN A 57 -3.47 24.04 -2.02
CA ASN A 57 -3.01 24.80 -3.20
C ASN A 57 -4.02 25.86 -3.68
N ASP A 58 -5.26 25.85 -3.17
CA ASP A 58 -6.32 26.77 -3.57
C ASP A 58 -6.93 27.49 -2.36
N LEU A 59 -6.66 28.79 -2.26
CA LEU A 59 -7.16 29.66 -1.18
C LEU A 59 -8.68 29.90 -1.27
N ASN A 60 -9.31 29.59 -2.41
CA ASN A 60 -10.73 29.88 -2.62
C ASN A 60 -11.66 28.96 -1.81
N LYS A 61 -11.20 27.78 -1.41
CA LYS A 61 -12.00 26.80 -0.65
C LYS A 61 -11.97 27.01 0.87
N LEU A 62 -11.15 27.94 1.35
CA LEU A 62 -10.92 28.17 2.78
C LEU A 62 -11.88 29.25 3.32
N ASN A 63 -12.50 28.98 4.48
CA ASN A 63 -13.51 29.84 5.10
C ASN A 63 -13.15 30.35 6.50
N ASN A 64 -12.52 29.55 7.37
CA ASN A 64 -12.30 29.91 8.78
C ASN A 64 -10.97 29.38 9.37
N GLU A 65 -9.98 29.17 8.50
CA GLU A 65 -8.72 28.50 8.84
C GLU A 65 -7.57 29.51 8.94
N THR A 66 -6.56 29.18 9.74
CA THR A 66 -5.31 29.95 9.81
C THR A 66 -4.36 29.47 8.72
N VAL A 67 -4.04 30.34 7.77
CA VAL A 67 -3.16 30.03 6.63
C VAL A 67 -1.71 30.37 6.96
N ILE A 68 -0.85 29.36 6.90
CA ILE A 68 0.59 29.47 7.06
C ILE A 68 1.23 29.66 5.69
N ILE A 69 1.95 30.78 5.51
CA ILE A 69 2.72 31.05 4.30
C ILE A 69 4.05 30.33 4.35
N ARG A 70 4.44 29.68 3.24
CA ARG A 70 5.72 28.96 3.11
C ARG A 70 6.95 29.85 3.23
N SER A 71 8.10 29.24 3.53
CA SER A 71 9.39 29.93 3.69
C SER A 71 9.86 30.73 2.46
N HIS A 72 9.46 30.32 1.25
CA HIS A 72 9.71 31.02 -0.02
C HIS A 72 8.82 32.25 -0.27
N GLY A 73 7.86 32.51 0.62
CA GLY A 73 6.90 33.58 0.46
C GLY A 73 5.86 33.36 -0.63
N VAL A 74 4.97 34.33 -0.74
CA VAL A 74 3.89 34.42 -1.74
C VAL A 74 3.84 35.85 -2.28
N GLY A 75 3.17 36.03 -3.41
CA GLY A 75 2.95 37.36 -3.97
C GLY A 75 1.86 38.15 -3.22
N PRO A 76 1.74 39.46 -3.51
CA PRO A 76 0.75 40.34 -2.90
C PRO A 76 -0.70 39.92 -3.17
N SER A 77 -0.95 39.21 -4.28
CA SER A 77 -2.25 38.63 -4.65
C SER A 77 -2.82 37.72 -3.55
N CYS A 78 -1.97 36.85 -3.01
CA CYS A 78 -2.32 35.92 -1.93
C CYS A 78 -2.61 36.67 -0.63
N TYR A 79 -1.76 37.63 -0.25
CA TYR A 79 -1.98 38.45 0.95
C TYR A 79 -3.30 39.24 0.89
N ASN A 80 -3.64 39.79 -0.28
CA ASN A 80 -4.89 40.53 -0.47
C ASN A 80 -6.10 39.60 -0.36
N THR A 81 -6.03 38.40 -0.96
CA THR A 81 -7.10 37.39 -0.88
C THR A 81 -7.37 36.96 0.56
N LEU A 82 -6.31 36.72 1.34
CA LEU A 82 -6.42 36.36 2.76
C LEU A 82 -7.07 37.48 3.59
N LYS A 83 -6.71 38.75 3.33
CA LYS A 83 -7.32 39.91 3.98
C LYS A 83 -8.79 40.06 3.62
N CYS A 84 -9.16 39.92 2.35
CA CYS A 84 -10.55 40.02 1.91
C CYS A 84 -11.43 38.96 2.56
N LYS A 85 -10.91 37.74 2.74
CA LYS A 85 -11.61 36.63 3.38
C LYS A 85 -11.56 36.63 4.92
N HIS A 86 -10.87 37.60 5.54
CA HIS A 86 -10.69 37.68 7.00
C HIS A 86 -10.09 36.40 7.63
N LEU A 87 -9.25 35.68 6.88
CA LEU A 87 -8.58 34.47 7.36
C LEU A 87 -7.40 34.81 8.27
N GLY A 88 -7.13 33.96 9.26
CA GLY A 88 -5.93 34.06 10.08
C GLY A 88 -4.69 33.89 9.23
N LEU A 89 -3.69 34.77 9.38
CA LEU A 89 -2.46 34.73 8.59
C LEU A 89 -1.24 34.56 9.49
N VAL A 90 -0.45 33.52 9.21
CA VAL A 90 0.83 33.27 9.87
C VAL A 90 1.93 33.27 8.81
N ASP A 91 2.78 34.30 8.83
CA ASP A 91 3.82 34.48 7.83
C ASP A 91 5.14 33.79 8.23
N ALA A 92 5.40 32.63 7.62
CA ALA A 92 6.63 31.87 7.83
C ALA A 92 7.73 32.18 6.79
N THR A 93 7.57 33.23 5.97
CA THR A 93 8.54 33.66 4.96
C THR A 93 9.91 33.92 5.58
N CYS A 94 10.97 33.44 4.93
CA CYS A 94 12.33 33.65 5.38
C CYS A 94 12.70 35.15 5.36
N PRO A 95 13.40 35.69 6.39
CA PRO A 95 13.81 37.09 6.41
C PRO A 95 14.65 37.53 5.20
N PHE A 96 15.45 36.63 4.62
CA PHE A 96 16.24 36.91 3.42
C PHE A 96 15.35 37.09 2.18
N VAL A 97 14.36 36.20 2.02
CA VAL A 97 13.36 36.30 0.94
C VAL A 97 12.49 37.55 1.12
N ARG A 98 12.08 37.85 2.34
CA ARG A 98 11.33 39.07 2.65
C ARG A 98 12.12 40.33 2.30
N ARG A 99 13.42 40.35 2.56
CA ARG A 99 14.31 41.44 2.14
C ARG A 99 14.32 41.59 0.61
N ASN A 100 14.36 40.49 -0.15
CA ASN A 100 14.27 40.52 -1.62
C ASN A 100 12.94 41.11 -2.10
N GLN A 101 11.83 40.71 -1.50
CA GLN A 101 10.51 41.27 -1.82
C GLN A 101 10.44 42.76 -1.50
N GLU A 102 10.95 43.19 -0.34
CA GLU A 102 10.93 44.60 0.08
C GLU A 102 11.84 45.48 -0.78
N ILE A 103 13.03 45.01 -1.16
CA ILE A 103 13.92 45.72 -2.09
C ILE A 103 13.24 45.86 -3.44
N THR A 104 12.72 44.77 -4.00
CA THR A 104 12.03 44.76 -5.30
C THR A 104 10.84 45.70 -5.29
N LYS A 105 10.03 45.66 -4.22
CA LYS A 105 8.88 46.55 -4.05
C LYS A 105 9.28 48.03 -4.02
N LYS A 106 10.35 48.38 -3.31
CA LYS A 106 10.85 49.77 -3.25
C LYS A 106 11.35 50.23 -4.62
N LEU A 107 12.16 49.42 -5.30
CA LEU A 107 12.71 49.75 -6.62
C LEU A 107 11.60 49.99 -7.65
N VAL A 108 10.56 49.15 -7.65
CA VAL A 108 9.42 49.32 -8.56
C VAL A 108 8.56 50.52 -8.18
N ALA A 109 8.39 50.82 -6.89
CA ALA A 109 7.72 52.03 -6.42
C ALA A 109 8.46 53.30 -6.86
N ASP A 110 9.79 53.25 -6.89
CA ASP A 110 10.66 54.32 -7.38
C ASP A 110 10.72 54.39 -8.92
N GLY A 111 9.97 53.53 -9.63
CA GLY A 111 9.90 53.49 -11.09
C GLY A 111 11.11 52.86 -11.79
N LYS A 112 12.00 52.21 -11.03
CA LYS A 112 13.25 51.62 -11.54
C LYS A 112 13.00 50.25 -12.17
N GLN A 113 13.84 49.89 -13.14
CA GLN A 113 13.78 48.59 -13.81
C GLN A 113 14.51 47.52 -13.00
N VAL A 114 13.84 46.38 -12.74
CA VAL A 114 14.39 45.28 -11.96
C VAL A 114 14.65 44.06 -12.83
N VAL A 115 15.84 43.48 -12.71
CA VAL A 115 16.22 42.20 -13.31
C VAL A 115 16.39 41.19 -12.17
N LEU A 116 15.61 40.12 -12.24
CA LEU A 116 15.57 39.07 -11.25
C LEU A 116 16.39 37.88 -11.75
N ILE A 117 17.54 37.59 -11.14
CA ILE A 117 18.37 36.44 -11.49
C ILE A 117 17.97 35.25 -10.63
N GLY A 118 17.53 34.17 -11.27
CA GLY A 118 17.13 32.95 -10.59
C GLY A 118 16.33 31.99 -11.48
N GLU A 119 16.01 30.83 -10.93
CA GLU A 119 15.25 29.79 -11.60
C GLU A 119 13.81 30.25 -11.86
N LYS A 120 13.37 30.25 -13.13
CA LYS A 120 12.04 30.78 -13.53
C LYS A 120 10.87 30.08 -12.85
N LYS A 121 11.02 28.78 -12.58
CA LYS A 121 9.98 27.96 -11.97
C LYS A 121 10.00 27.99 -10.44
N HIS A 122 11.02 28.58 -9.83
CA HIS A 122 11.22 28.51 -8.38
C HIS A 122 10.19 29.35 -7.62
N PRO A 123 9.59 28.81 -6.52
CA PRO A 123 8.64 29.51 -5.66
C PRO A 123 9.03 30.92 -5.22
N GLU A 124 10.30 31.12 -4.84
CA GLU A 124 10.83 32.41 -4.42
C GLU A 124 10.76 33.45 -5.54
N MET A 125 11.16 33.06 -6.76
CA MET A 125 11.21 33.98 -7.90
C MET A 125 9.82 34.39 -8.35
N LYS A 126 8.86 33.44 -8.35
CA LYS A 126 7.45 33.76 -8.59
C LYS A 126 6.94 34.78 -7.59
N SER A 127 7.20 34.54 -6.30
CA SER A 127 6.82 35.47 -5.25
C SER A 127 7.41 36.87 -5.48
N VAL A 128 8.73 36.99 -5.65
CA VAL A 128 9.41 38.27 -5.86
C VAL A 128 8.94 38.98 -7.14
N SER A 129 8.70 38.23 -8.22
CA SER A 129 8.20 38.79 -9.49
C SER A 129 6.79 39.36 -9.39
N GLU A 130 5.91 38.74 -8.59
CA GLU A 130 4.56 39.30 -8.36
C GLU A 130 4.61 40.62 -7.57
N TRP A 131 5.59 40.78 -6.67
CA TRP A 131 5.83 42.05 -5.98
C TRP A 131 6.34 43.15 -6.92
N ALA A 132 6.82 42.79 -8.11
CA ALA A 132 7.35 43.73 -9.11
C ALA A 132 6.30 44.23 -10.13
N VAL A 133 5.01 43.87 -9.99
CA VAL A 133 3.88 44.35 -10.81
C VAL A 133 4.16 44.34 -12.33
N GLY A 134 4.87 43.31 -12.82
CA GLY A 134 5.17 43.14 -14.25
C GLY A 134 6.32 44.00 -14.81
N LYS A 135 7.00 44.81 -13.98
CA LYS A 135 8.21 45.58 -14.38
C LYS A 135 9.52 44.84 -14.08
N SER A 136 9.48 43.51 -14.10
CA SER A 136 10.66 42.69 -13.82
C SER A 136 10.91 41.65 -14.91
N PHE A 137 12.17 41.46 -15.26
CA PHE A 137 12.60 40.37 -16.14
C PHE A 137 13.27 39.27 -15.33
N ILE A 138 12.85 38.01 -15.51
CA ILE A 138 13.49 36.87 -14.86
C ILE A 138 14.53 36.26 -15.81
N VAL A 139 15.77 36.16 -15.34
CA VAL A 139 16.91 35.65 -16.09
C VAL A 139 17.45 34.42 -15.38
N GLU A 140 17.49 33.29 -16.11
CA GLU A 140 18.06 32.03 -15.61
C GLU A 140 19.29 31.62 -16.43
N THR A 141 19.31 31.93 -17.73
CA THR A 141 20.33 31.50 -18.69
C THR A 141 20.89 32.66 -19.51
N MET A 142 22.02 32.44 -20.21
CA MET A 142 22.59 33.45 -21.12
C MET A 142 21.64 33.84 -22.25
N GLU A 143 20.84 32.90 -22.76
CA GLU A 143 19.81 33.19 -23.77
C GLU A 143 18.74 34.17 -23.27
N ASP A 144 18.48 34.17 -21.96
CA ASP A 144 17.53 35.12 -21.37
C ASP A 144 18.13 36.52 -21.30
N VAL A 145 19.44 36.62 -21.08
CA VAL A 145 20.17 37.89 -21.14
C VAL A 145 20.13 38.44 -22.57
N ASP A 146 20.27 37.58 -23.58
CA ASP A 146 20.21 38.01 -24.99
C ASP A 146 18.84 38.58 -25.38
N LYS A 147 17.77 38.14 -24.75
CA LYS A 147 16.41 38.66 -24.96
C LYS A 147 16.11 39.94 -24.18
N LEU A 148 16.98 40.35 -23.25
CA LEU A 148 16.79 41.59 -22.51
C LEU A 148 16.98 42.83 -23.42
N PRO A 149 16.08 43.83 -23.31
CA PRO A 149 16.29 45.13 -23.94
C PRO A 149 17.41 45.90 -23.23
N HIS A 150 17.95 46.93 -23.87
CA HIS A 150 18.95 47.82 -23.28
C HIS A 150 18.30 48.71 -22.20
N PHE A 151 18.99 48.89 -21.07
CA PHE A 151 18.50 49.68 -19.94
C PHE A 151 19.48 50.78 -19.53
N GLU A 152 19.00 51.99 -19.23
CA GLU A 152 19.86 53.07 -18.70
C GLU A 152 20.35 52.75 -17.27
N GLU A 153 19.46 52.21 -16.42
CA GLU A 153 19.79 51.78 -15.07
C GLU A 153 19.07 50.45 -14.77
N ALA A 154 19.83 49.39 -14.51
CA ALA A 154 19.32 48.07 -14.19
C ALA A 154 19.62 47.70 -12.72
N HIS A 155 18.57 47.35 -11.97
CA HIS A 155 18.72 46.83 -10.62
C HIS A 155 18.59 45.32 -10.59
N VAL A 156 19.66 44.64 -10.20
CA VAL A 156 19.70 43.18 -10.16
C VAL A 156 19.38 42.70 -8.74
N VAL A 157 18.38 41.82 -8.62
CA VAL A 157 18.07 41.07 -7.40
C VAL A 157 18.23 39.59 -7.68
N ILE A 158 18.95 38.89 -6.80
CA ILE A 158 19.33 37.49 -7.01
C ILE A 158 18.54 36.61 -6.05
N GLN A 159 18.07 35.46 -6.54
CA GLN A 159 17.45 34.43 -5.70
C GLN A 159 18.41 33.97 -4.60
N THR A 160 17.88 33.76 -3.38
CA THR A 160 18.71 33.42 -2.22
C THR A 160 19.47 32.09 -2.34
N THR A 161 18.98 31.16 -3.16
CA THR A 161 19.56 29.82 -3.37
C THR A 161 20.29 29.64 -4.71
N PHE A 162 20.39 30.67 -5.54
CA PHE A 162 21.04 30.56 -6.85
C PHE A 162 22.56 30.47 -6.73
N SER A 163 23.20 29.90 -7.74
CA SER A 163 24.65 29.74 -7.76
C SER A 163 25.36 31.07 -7.90
N VAL A 164 26.37 31.30 -7.06
CA VAL A 164 27.21 32.51 -7.11
C VAL A 164 27.96 32.60 -8.45
N ALA A 165 28.53 31.50 -8.94
CA ALA A 165 29.28 31.48 -10.20
C ALA A 165 28.40 31.88 -11.39
N LEU A 166 27.24 31.22 -11.54
CA LEU A 166 26.29 31.54 -12.61
C LEU A 166 25.71 32.96 -12.44
N ALA A 167 25.48 33.41 -11.20
CA ALA A 167 25.02 34.77 -10.95
C ALA A 167 26.02 35.80 -11.43
N ASP A 168 27.30 35.64 -11.11
CA ASP A 168 28.35 36.58 -11.51
C ASP A 168 28.53 36.60 -13.03
N GLU A 169 28.46 35.45 -13.71
CA GLU A 169 28.47 35.37 -15.18
C GLU A 169 27.28 36.12 -15.81
N LEU A 170 26.06 35.92 -15.28
CA LEU A 170 24.87 36.60 -15.76
C LEU A 170 24.92 38.10 -15.47
N ILE A 171 25.44 38.53 -14.32
CA ILE A 171 25.62 39.94 -13.98
C ILE A 171 26.58 40.60 -14.97
N GLU A 172 27.68 39.94 -15.33
CA GLU A 172 28.63 40.48 -16.30
C GLU A 172 27.98 40.64 -17.68
N ALA A 173 27.19 39.65 -18.11
CA ALA A 173 26.45 39.72 -19.37
C ALA A 173 25.38 40.83 -19.35
N ILE A 174 24.65 41.00 -18.23
CA ILE A 174 23.67 42.09 -18.06
C ILE A 174 24.37 43.45 -18.05
N SER A 175 25.56 43.56 -17.45
CA SER A 175 26.33 44.79 -17.42
C SER A 175 26.74 45.28 -18.81
N ARG A 176 26.83 44.40 -19.81
CA ARG A 176 27.09 44.78 -21.21
C ARG A 176 25.86 45.37 -21.91
N LYS A 177 24.67 45.19 -21.35
CA LYS A 177 23.37 45.66 -21.86
C LYS A 177 22.74 46.75 -21.00
N SER A 178 23.49 47.32 -20.06
CA SER A 178 23.01 48.39 -19.19
C SER A 178 24.09 49.42 -18.93
N ASP A 179 23.74 50.71 -18.96
CA ASP A 179 24.71 51.79 -18.74
C ASP A 179 25.13 51.92 -17.27
N LYS A 180 24.20 51.62 -16.34
CA LYS A 180 24.46 51.53 -14.90
C LYS A 180 23.80 50.29 -14.31
N ILE A 181 24.55 49.55 -13.49
CA ILE A 181 24.06 48.35 -12.81
C ILE A 181 24.18 48.49 -11.30
N SER A 182 23.10 48.19 -10.58
CA SER A 182 23.07 48.12 -9.12
C SER A 182 22.71 46.70 -8.70
N VAL A 183 23.68 45.98 -8.12
CA VAL A 183 23.50 44.58 -7.73
C VAL A 183 23.18 44.48 -6.25
N HIS A 184 22.01 43.93 -5.93
CA HIS A 184 21.60 43.59 -4.58
C HIS A 184 21.90 42.12 -4.31
N LYS A 185 23.13 41.81 -3.86
CA LYS A 185 23.54 40.45 -3.51
C LYS A 185 22.85 40.00 -2.21
N THR A 186 21.80 39.21 -2.35
CA THR A 186 21.00 38.66 -1.24
C THR A 186 21.10 37.15 -1.12
N ILE A 187 22.07 36.55 -1.81
CA ILE A 187 22.41 35.14 -1.73
C ILE A 187 22.67 34.76 -0.27
N CYS A 188 22.05 33.67 0.19
CA CYS A 188 22.22 33.20 1.55
C CYS A 188 23.58 32.52 1.71
N ALA A 189 24.41 33.01 2.65
CA ALA A 189 25.72 32.43 2.97
C ALA A 189 25.63 30.93 3.35
N ALA A 190 24.50 30.53 3.94
CA ALA A 190 24.27 29.15 4.38
C ALA A 190 24.25 28.12 3.24
N THR A 191 23.94 28.52 2.00
CA THR A 191 24.00 27.60 0.84
C THR A 191 25.44 27.41 0.38
N SER A 192 26.23 28.49 0.35
CA SER A 192 27.64 28.46 -0.01
C SER A 192 28.47 27.67 1.01
N GLU A 193 28.25 27.92 2.30
CA GLU A 193 28.91 27.20 3.39
C GLU A 193 28.63 25.68 3.34
N ARG A 194 27.41 25.26 2.99
CA ARG A 194 27.07 23.84 2.82
C ARG A 194 27.79 23.21 1.64
N GLN A 195 27.85 23.90 0.50
CA GLN A 195 28.57 23.40 -0.68
C GLN A 195 30.07 23.32 -0.41
N GLN A 196 30.64 24.31 0.28
CA GLN A 196 32.04 24.30 0.69
C GLN A 196 32.34 23.17 1.69
N ALA A 197 31.48 22.97 2.70
CA ALA A 197 31.64 21.88 3.65
C ALA A 197 31.52 20.50 2.98
N ALA A 198 30.58 20.34 2.04
CA ALA A 198 30.43 19.12 1.26
C ALA A 198 31.63 18.87 0.34
N ARG A 199 32.17 19.93 -0.29
CA ARG A 199 33.39 19.88 -1.12
C ARG A 199 34.62 19.48 -0.31
N GLU A 200 34.83 20.12 0.86
CA GLU A 200 35.94 19.77 1.76
C GLU A 200 35.87 18.33 2.24
N LEU A 201 34.66 17.85 2.55
CA LEU A 201 34.44 16.47 2.95
C LEU A 201 34.67 15.51 1.78
N ALA A 202 34.11 15.78 0.60
CA ALA A 202 34.22 14.93 -0.57
C ALA A 202 35.68 14.68 -1.00
N LYS A 203 36.59 15.65 -0.80
CA LYS A 203 38.02 15.49 -1.10
C LYS A 203 38.73 14.41 -0.28
N GLN A 204 38.18 14.05 0.89
CA GLN A 204 38.81 13.13 1.83
C GLN A 204 38.08 11.78 1.91
N MET A 205 36.95 11.63 1.21
CA MET A 205 36.05 10.49 1.31
C MET A 205 36.01 9.71 0.00
N ASP A 206 35.90 8.38 0.10
CA ASP A 206 35.75 7.49 -1.05
C ASP A 206 34.30 7.48 -1.56
N VAL A 207 33.35 7.51 -0.61
CA VAL A 207 31.91 7.50 -0.89
C VAL A 207 31.25 8.68 -0.20
N MET A 208 30.35 9.37 -0.91
CA MET A 208 29.54 10.46 -0.39
C MET A 208 28.06 10.10 -0.46
N ILE A 209 27.38 10.12 0.67
CA ILE A 209 25.93 9.97 0.78
C ILE A 209 25.30 11.35 0.94
N VAL A 210 24.48 11.73 -0.04
CA VAL A 210 23.76 13.01 -0.07
C VAL A 210 22.30 12.75 0.23
N VAL A 211 21.84 13.23 1.39
CA VAL A 211 20.49 12.99 1.89
C VAL A 211 19.57 14.18 1.57
N GLY A 212 18.51 13.93 0.81
CA GLY A 212 17.43 14.90 0.59
C GLY A 212 16.58 14.60 -0.64
N GLY A 213 15.49 15.34 -0.83
CA GLY A 213 14.55 15.10 -1.93
C GLY A 213 15.21 15.22 -3.32
N LYS A 214 14.88 14.31 -4.24
CA LYS A 214 15.31 14.30 -5.65
C LYS A 214 14.79 15.50 -6.42
N ASN A 215 13.67 16.08 -5.98
CA ASN A 215 13.10 17.30 -6.53
C ASN A 215 13.75 18.60 -6.00
N SER A 216 14.79 18.53 -5.16
CA SER A 216 15.48 19.71 -4.65
C SER A 216 16.70 20.03 -5.50
N ALA A 217 16.66 21.16 -6.22
CA ALA A 217 17.79 21.67 -7.01
C ALA A 217 19.06 21.83 -6.16
N ASN A 218 18.93 22.29 -4.91
CA ASN A 218 20.06 22.44 -3.99
C ASN A 218 20.69 21.10 -3.61
N THR A 219 19.88 20.06 -3.33
CA THR A 219 20.39 18.72 -3.00
C THR A 219 21.05 18.07 -4.21
N GLY A 220 20.44 18.21 -5.40
CA GLY A 220 21.04 17.75 -6.65
C GLY A 220 22.40 18.39 -6.92
N ARG A 221 22.51 19.71 -6.69
CA ARG A 221 23.78 20.44 -6.85
C ARG A 221 24.82 20.03 -5.82
N LEU A 222 24.43 19.76 -4.57
CA LEU A 222 25.32 19.18 -3.55
C LEU A 222 25.89 17.84 -4.02
N ALA A 223 25.06 16.97 -4.61
CA ALA A 223 25.52 15.71 -5.17
C ALA A 223 26.47 15.89 -6.36
N GLU A 224 26.20 16.85 -7.23
CA GLU A 224 27.08 17.16 -8.35
C GLU A 224 28.45 17.70 -7.89
N VAL A 225 28.47 18.59 -6.88
CA VAL A 225 29.71 19.08 -6.27
C VAL A 225 30.54 17.93 -5.70
N CYS A 226 29.91 16.99 -4.98
CA CYS A 226 30.63 15.83 -4.46
C CYS A 226 31.21 14.93 -5.56
N ARG A 227 30.48 14.74 -6.68
CA ARG A 227 30.97 13.95 -7.83
C ARG A 227 32.16 14.61 -8.52
N ASN A 228 32.10 15.93 -8.71
CA ASN A 228 33.16 16.67 -9.40
C ASN A 228 34.50 16.67 -8.63
N GLU A 229 34.46 16.47 -7.31
CA GLU A 229 35.67 16.33 -6.49
C GLU A 229 36.24 14.89 -6.49
N GLY A 230 35.59 13.95 -7.18
CA GLY A 230 36.09 12.57 -7.38
C GLY A 230 35.52 11.51 -6.45
N ALA A 231 34.61 11.85 -5.53
CA ALA A 231 33.99 10.89 -4.62
C ALA A 231 32.78 10.17 -5.27
N ILE A 232 32.64 8.86 -5.02
CA ILE A 232 31.48 8.09 -5.47
C ILE A 232 30.25 8.61 -4.71
N THR A 233 29.37 9.32 -5.40
CA THR A 233 28.27 10.04 -4.73
C THR A 233 26.91 9.41 -5.00
N TYR A 234 26.25 8.99 -3.93
CA TYR A 234 24.88 8.47 -3.94
C TYR A 234 23.90 9.50 -3.36
N HIS A 235 22.81 9.75 -4.08
CA HIS A 235 21.74 10.63 -3.65
C HIS A 235 20.55 9.79 -3.20
N ILE A 236 20.25 9.84 -1.90
CA ILE A 236 19.15 9.11 -1.27
C ILE A 236 18.12 10.06 -0.67
N GLU A 237 16.84 9.68 -0.69
CA GLU A 237 15.80 10.41 0.05
C GLU A 237 15.59 9.84 1.46
N THR A 238 15.73 8.52 1.61
CA THR A 238 15.43 7.79 2.85
C THR A 238 16.51 6.76 3.15
N ALA A 239 16.64 6.35 4.42
CA ALA A 239 17.62 5.35 4.81
C ALA A 239 17.38 3.96 4.20
N LYS A 240 16.16 3.68 3.73
CA LYS A 240 15.80 2.42 3.05
C LYS A 240 16.46 2.27 1.68
N GLU A 241 16.90 3.37 1.06
CA GLU A 241 17.58 3.33 -0.23
C GLU A 241 19.06 2.93 -0.10
N LEU A 242 19.61 2.87 1.12
CA LEU A 242 20.98 2.43 1.36
C LEU A 242 21.16 0.95 0.98
N ARG A 243 22.16 0.67 0.15
CA ARG A 243 22.53 -0.70 -0.23
C ARG A 243 23.89 -1.07 0.35
N LYS A 244 23.99 -2.28 0.89
CA LYS A 244 25.24 -2.84 1.44
C LYS A 244 26.36 -2.88 0.39
N GLU A 245 26.01 -3.14 -0.86
CA GLU A 245 26.91 -3.20 -2.02
C GLU A 245 27.73 -1.92 -2.27
N TRP A 246 27.25 -0.76 -1.78
CA TRP A 246 27.92 0.52 -1.99
C TRP A 246 29.12 0.72 -1.06
N PHE A 247 29.22 -0.10 -0.02
CA PHE A 247 30.19 0.06 1.05
C PHE A 247 31.20 -1.08 1.02
N LYS A 248 32.47 -0.73 1.19
CA LYS A 248 33.55 -1.68 1.43
C LYS A 248 34.19 -1.36 2.78
N SER A 249 34.81 -2.36 3.35
CA SER A 249 35.38 -2.34 4.69
C SER A 249 36.36 -1.22 5.00
N HIS A 250 37.07 -0.75 3.97
CA HIS A 250 38.09 0.29 4.06
C HIS A 250 37.63 1.67 3.55
N TYR A 251 36.37 1.82 3.15
CA TYR A 251 35.90 3.10 2.62
C TYR A 251 35.70 4.13 3.73
N LYS A 252 36.10 5.36 3.42
CA LYS A 252 35.72 6.57 4.14
C LYS A 252 34.44 7.10 3.55
N VAL A 253 33.39 7.18 4.35
CA VAL A 253 32.07 7.58 3.89
C VAL A 253 31.66 8.89 4.51
N GLY A 254 31.41 9.89 3.67
CA GLY A 254 30.89 11.18 4.10
C GLY A 254 29.37 11.25 3.96
N ILE A 255 28.69 11.82 4.95
CA ILE A 255 27.26 12.11 4.91
C ILE A 255 27.07 13.63 4.85
N THR A 256 26.31 14.08 3.85
CA THR A 256 25.85 15.46 3.73
C THR A 256 24.36 15.50 3.46
N ALA A 257 23.72 16.63 3.74
CA ALA A 257 22.27 16.75 3.59
C ALA A 257 21.85 18.12 3.06
N GLY A 258 20.76 18.10 2.28
CA GLY A 258 20.14 19.30 1.73
C GLY A 258 19.53 20.21 2.80
N ALA A 259 19.29 21.47 2.43
CA ALA A 259 18.72 22.49 3.32
C ALA A 259 17.25 22.23 3.73
N SER A 260 16.58 21.28 3.08
CA SER A 260 15.20 20.84 3.36
C SER A 260 15.14 19.43 3.95
N THR A 261 16.29 18.87 4.32
CA THR A 261 16.37 17.56 4.97
C THR A 261 16.36 17.74 6.49
N PRO A 262 15.41 17.11 7.21
CA PRO A 262 15.37 17.15 8.66
C PRO A 262 16.49 16.33 9.32
N ASP A 263 16.83 16.70 10.54
CA ASP A 263 17.90 16.08 11.33
C ASP A 263 17.61 14.61 11.66
N TRP A 264 16.34 14.21 11.87
CA TRP A 264 16.00 12.82 12.17
C TRP A 264 16.24 11.84 11.01
N ILE A 265 16.08 12.26 9.75
CA ILE A 265 16.42 11.40 8.59
C ILE A 265 17.94 11.23 8.53
N ILE A 266 18.69 12.29 8.82
CA ILE A 266 20.15 12.25 8.84
C ILE A 266 20.63 11.28 9.92
N GLU A 267 20.05 11.34 11.11
CA GLU A 267 20.38 10.43 12.20
C GLU A 267 19.94 8.99 11.92
N GLU A 268 18.79 8.77 11.27
CA GLU A 268 18.34 7.44 10.84
C GLU A 268 19.30 6.81 9.82
N VAL A 269 19.73 7.57 8.82
CA VAL A 269 20.74 7.16 7.84
C VAL A 269 22.06 6.83 8.55
N PHE A 270 22.49 7.69 9.48
CA PHE A 270 23.72 7.47 10.24
C PHE A 270 23.66 6.21 11.10
N PHE A 271 22.57 5.99 11.83
CA PHE A 271 22.38 4.82 12.68
C PHE A 271 22.38 3.52 11.87
N ILE A 272 21.69 3.48 10.73
CA ILE A 272 21.70 2.32 9.84
C ILE A 272 23.10 2.07 9.26
N MET A 273 23.85 3.12 8.95
CA MET A 273 25.23 2.98 8.47
C MET A 273 26.19 2.52 9.56
N GLU A 274 26.01 2.92 10.83
CA GLU A 274 26.77 2.38 11.96
C GLU A 274 26.47 0.90 12.18
N ASP A 275 25.19 0.50 12.15
CA ASP A 275 24.77 -0.91 12.25
C ASP A 275 25.36 -1.75 11.09
N MET A 276 25.31 -1.23 9.86
CA MET A 276 25.98 -1.86 8.71
C MET A 276 27.49 -1.94 8.87
N ASN A 277 28.13 -0.95 9.50
CA ASN A 277 29.57 -0.98 9.77
C ASN A 277 29.92 -2.05 10.81
N GLU A 278 29.09 -2.24 11.84
CA GLU A 278 29.28 -3.33 12.80
C GLU A 278 29.13 -4.69 12.11
N MET A 279 28.14 -4.85 11.23
CA MET A 279 27.98 -6.07 10.43
C MET A 279 29.16 -6.31 9.47
N LEU A 280 29.65 -5.27 8.79
CA LEU A 280 30.80 -5.37 7.86
C LEU A 280 32.11 -5.62 8.62
N ALA A 281 32.30 -5.01 9.80
CA ALA A 281 33.44 -5.30 10.65
C ALA A 281 33.42 -6.75 11.15
N MET A 282 32.24 -7.32 11.40
CA MET A 282 32.10 -8.76 11.66
C MET A 282 32.41 -9.62 10.42
N GLU A 283 32.24 -9.09 9.20
CA GLU A 283 32.59 -9.77 7.95
C GLU A 283 34.10 -9.73 7.63
N ASP A 284 34.83 -8.63 7.86
CA ASP A 284 36.29 -8.57 7.59
C ASP A 284 37.16 -9.28 8.64
N ILE A 285 36.64 -9.51 9.85
CA ILE A 285 37.33 -10.34 10.86
C ILE A 285 37.39 -11.82 10.42
N ASN A 286 36.70 -12.22 9.34
CA ASN A 286 36.70 -13.60 8.82
C ASN A 286 37.92 -14.02 7.98
N LEU A 287 39.03 -13.28 8.01
CA LEU A 287 40.27 -13.72 7.36
C LEU A 287 41.29 -14.40 8.28
N ASP A 288 41.00 -14.54 9.58
CA ASP A 288 41.72 -15.46 10.47
C ASP A 288 40.76 -16.36 11.23
N VAL A 289 40.96 -17.68 11.10
CA VAL A 289 40.10 -18.73 11.65
C VAL A 289 40.01 -18.62 13.18
N HIS A 290 38.87 -18.13 13.69
CA HIS A 290 38.58 -18.05 15.12
C HIS A 290 37.27 -18.77 15.49
N LYS A 291 37.09 -18.98 16.81
CA LYS A 291 35.97 -19.72 17.43
C LYS A 291 34.63 -19.41 16.75
N GLY A 292 33.95 -20.42 16.23
CA GLY A 292 32.72 -20.27 15.46
C GLY A 292 32.87 -20.54 13.95
N SER A 293 34.08 -20.81 13.46
CA SER A 293 34.32 -21.23 12.07
C SER A 293 33.81 -22.66 11.81
N VAL A 294 33.06 -22.83 10.71
CA VAL A 294 32.60 -24.14 10.23
C VAL A 294 33.70 -24.74 9.36
N VAL A 295 34.22 -25.88 9.76
CA VAL A 295 35.28 -26.61 9.05
C VAL A 295 34.77 -27.98 8.63
N GLU A 296 35.20 -28.43 7.45
CA GLU A 296 34.98 -29.80 7.00
C GLU A 296 36.10 -30.68 7.55
N GLY A 297 35.72 -31.71 8.32
CA GLY A 297 36.65 -32.64 8.93
C GLY A 297 36.27 -34.08 8.68
N THR A 298 37.28 -34.94 8.57
CA THR A 298 37.12 -36.39 8.39
C THR A 298 37.22 -37.08 9.74
N VAL A 299 36.32 -38.01 10.03
CA VAL A 299 36.37 -38.80 11.27
C VAL A 299 37.53 -39.79 11.19
N VAL A 300 38.51 -39.61 12.07
CA VAL A 300 39.71 -40.47 12.14
C VAL A 300 39.50 -41.58 13.16
N ASP A 301 38.82 -41.29 14.27
CA ASP A 301 38.54 -42.28 15.31
C ASP A 301 37.19 -42.03 15.98
N LEU A 302 36.54 -43.09 16.45
CA LEU A 302 35.18 -43.05 16.99
C LEU A 302 35.05 -43.94 18.23
N SER A 303 34.77 -43.30 19.37
CA SER A 303 34.43 -43.93 20.64
C SER A 303 32.93 -43.79 20.93
N ASP A 304 32.43 -44.54 21.93
CA ASP A 304 30.98 -44.55 22.25
C ASP A 304 30.44 -43.17 22.70
N ASP A 305 31.30 -42.30 23.23
CA ASP A 305 30.94 -40.97 23.79
C ASP A 305 31.61 -39.79 23.05
N LYS A 306 32.63 -40.04 22.21
CA LYS A 306 33.46 -39.01 21.56
C LYS A 306 33.94 -39.46 20.18
N ALA A 307 33.94 -38.57 19.20
CA ALA A 307 34.56 -38.76 17.89
C ALA A 307 35.74 -37.81 17.69
N TYR A 308 36.82 -38.29 17.10
CA TYR A 308 38.00 -37.51 16.74
C TYR A 308 37.96 -37.17 15.25
N ILE A 309 38.09 -35.88 14.95
CA ILE A 309 37.93 -35.34 13.62
C ILE A 309 39.20 -34.59 13.22
N SER A 310 39.75 -34.94 12.06
CA SER A 310 40.86 -34.24 11.44
C SER A 310 40.36 -33.29 10.36
N PHE A 311 40.72 -32.02 10.47
CA PHE A 311 40.31 -30.93 9.57
C PHE A 311 41.53 -30.21 8.96
N GLY A 312 42.65 -30.95 8.77
CA GLY A 312 43.83 -30.46 8.06
C GLY A 312 44.84 -29.65 8.89
N TYR A 313 44.66 -29.58 10.21
CA TYR A 313 45.59 -28.93 11.16
C TYR A 313 46.44 -29.93 11.94
N LYS A 314 47.46 -29.45 12.66
CA LYS A 314 48.38 -30.27 13.49
C LYS A 314 47.69 -30.96 14.68
N THR A 315 46.44 -30.61 15.00
CA THR A 315 45.73 -31.07 16.20
C THR A 315 44.35 -31.60 15.85
N GLU A 316 43.99 -32.75 16.41
CA GLU A 316 42.67 -33.39 16.22
C GLU A 316 41.58 -32.72 17.06
N ALA A 317 40.37 -32.60 16.52
CA ALA A 317 39.20 -32.08 17.24
C ALA A 317 38.38 -33.20 17.85
N VAL A 318 37.77 -32.92 19.00
CA VAL A 318 36.90 -33.83 19.73
C VAL A 318 35.44 -33.36 19.59
N LEU A 319 34.59 -34.23 19.05
CA LEU A 319 33.13 -34.07 18.97
C LEU A 319 32.46 -34.98 20.02
N PRO A 320 31.84 -34.42 21.07
CA PRO A 320 31.07 -35.21 22.04
C PRO A 320 29.73 -35.72 21.46
N ALA A 321 29.25 -36.88 21.90
CA ALA A 321 27.99 -37.48 21.45
C ALA A 321 26.76 -36.58 21.66
N HIS A 322 26.74 -35.84 22.77
CA HIS A 322 25.67 -34.90 23.11
C HIS A 322 25.63 -33.64 22.22
N GLU A 323 26.66 -33.41 21.39
CA GLU A 323 26.73 -32.30 20.44
C GLU A 323 26.49 -32.71 18.97
N TYR A 324 26.02 -33.96 18.74
CA TYR A 324 25.78 -34.50 17.40
C TYR A 324 24.38 -34.21 16.83
N SER A 325 23.30 -34.39 17.61
CA SER A 325 21.92 -34.10 17.19
C SER A 325 20.97 -33.94 18.40
N TYR A 326 19.81 -33.30 18.20
CA TYR A 326 18.73 -33.27 19.20
C TYR A 326 17.47 -33.98 18.63
N PRO A 327 16.95 -35.05 19.26
CA PRO A 327 17.42 -35.67 20.50
C PRO A 327 18.75 -36.43 20.34
N ALA A 328 19.49 -36.56 21.44
CA ALA A 328 20.79 -37.23 21.48
C ALA A 328 20.63 -38.73 21.13
N PRO A 329 21.40 -39.27 20.17
CA PRO A 329 21.36 -40.69 19.84
C PRO A 329 21.99 -41.51 20.97
N ALA A 330 21.51 -42.74 21.17
CA ALA A 330 21.97 -43.61 22.26
C ALA A 330 23.43 -44.08 22.10
N SER A 331 23.96 -44.11 20.86
CA SER A 331 25.35 -44.48 20.55
C SER A 331 25.81 -43.83 19.24
N LEU A 332 27.00 -43.20 19.21
CA LEU A 332 27.59 -42.61 17.99
C LEU A 332 27.97 -43.64 16.91
N LYS A 333 28.22 -44.91 17.31
CA LYS A 333 28.61 -46.01 16.40
C LYS A 333 27.53 -46.43 15.41
N ASP A 334 26.25 -46.11 15.69
CA ASP A 334 25.13 -46.49 14.81
C ASP A 334 24.87 -45.45 13.70
N VAL A 335 25.47 -44.26 13.80
CA VAL A 335 25.15 -43.12 12.91
C VAL A 335 26.35 -42.58 12.14
N LEU A 336 27.58 -42.92 12.53
CA LEU A 336 28.82 -42.42 11.93
C LEU A 336 29.82 -43.56 11.72
N LYS A 337 30.50 -43.59 10.57
CA LYS A 337 31.60 -44.52 10.28
C LYS A 337 32.93 -43.77 10.24
N VAL A 338 34.01 -44.47 10.63
CA VAL A 338 35.38 -43.96 10.50
C VAL A 338 35.65 -43.71 9.01
N GLY A 339 36.02 -42.48 8.65
CA GLY A 339 36.20 -42.01 7.28
C GLY A 339 35.09 -41.08 6.74
N ASP A 340 33.99 -40.87 7.46
CA ASP A 340 32.94 -39.93 7.03
C ASP A 340 33.39 -38.47 7.15
N THR A 341 33.02 -37.65 6.17
CA THR A 341 33.25 -36.20 6.15
C THR A 341 32.08 -35.47 6.81
N ILE A 342 32.36 -34.70 7.85
CA ILE A 342 31.37 -33.93 8.61
C ILE A 342 31.75 -32.46 8.74
N ARG A 343 30.75 -31.59 8.62
CA ARG A 343 30.86 -30.14 8.85
C ARG A 343 30.65 -29.85 10.32
N VAL A 344 31.64 -29.25 10.97
CA VAL A 344 31.63 -29.00 12.42
C VAL A 344 32.12 -27.60 12.75
N GLN A 345 31.55 -26.96 13.77
CA GLN A 345 31.93 -25.62 14.20
C GLN A 345 32.88 -25.66 15.39
N VAL A 346 33.99 -24.91 15.34
CA VAL A 346 34.99 -24.87 16.43
C VAL A 346 34.49 -24.06 17.63
N VAL A 347 34.37 -24.71 18.80
CA VAL A 347 33.83 -24.10 20.04
C VAL A 347 34.94 -23.51 20.95
N SER A 348 36.14 -24.09 20.94
CA SER A 348 37.28 -23.60 21.74
C SER A 348 38.42 -23.08 20.86
N GLY A 349 39.12 -22.04 21.32
CA GLY A 349 40.09 -21.29 20.54
C GLY A 349 41.47 -21.88 20.67
N VAL A 350 42.26 -21.75 19.61
CA VAL A 350 43.63 -22.23 19.51
C VAL A 350 44.49 -21.51 20.56
N LYS A 351 44.74 -22.17 21.68
CA LYS A 351 45.96 -21.97 22.48
C LYS A 351 46.87 -23.15 22.18
N GLU A 352 48.18 -22.91 22.16
CA GLU A 352 49.20 -23.82 21.62
C GLU A 352 49.30 -25.21 22.27
N ASP A 353 48.45 -25.57 23.25
CA ASP A 353 48.45 -26.88 23.93
C ASP A 353 47.05 -27.43 24.32
N SER A 354 45.94 -26.96 23.72
CA SER A 354 44.59 -27.42 24.10
C SER A 354 43.84 -28.19 23.01
N THR A 355 43.18 -29.29 23.37
CA THR A 355 42.24 -30.06 22.51
C THR A 355 41.13 -29.16 21.97
N ILE A 356 40.86 -29.25 20.67
CA ILE A 356 39.86 -28.44 19.96
C ILE A 356 38.50 -29.13 20.11
N PHE A 357 37.51 -28.44 20.69
CA PHE A 357 36.14 -28.97 20.79
C PHE A 357 35.30 -28.45 19.63
N VAL A 358 34.52 -29.33 19.01
CA VAL A 358 33.68 -29.00 17.86
C VAL A 358 32.23 -29.45 18.08
N SER A 359 31.27 -28.70 17.53
CA SER A 359 29.83 -28.92 17.69
C SER A 359 29.12 -29.07 16.34
N LYS A 360 28.23 -30.05 16.20
CA LYS A 360 27.36 -30.21 15.02
C LYS A 360 25.99 -29.55 15.20
N ILE A 361 25.46 -29.51 16.44
CA ILE A 361 24.16 -28.89 16.78
C ILE A 361 24.06 -27.41 16.36
N LYS A 362 25.16 -26.66 16.45
CA LYS A 362 25.15 -25.24 16.05
C LYS A 362 25.14 -25.05 14.53
N VAL A 363 25.72 -25.99 13.78
CA VAL A 363 25.70 -26.00 12.31
C VAL A 363 24.30 -26.33 11.81
N ASP A 364 23.64 -27.33 12.40
CA ASP A 364 22.27 -27.70 12.05
C ASP A 364 21.27 -26.56 12.33
N ARG A 365 21.48 -25.80 13.43
CA ARG A 365 20.68 -24.59 13.72
C ARG A 365 20.87 -23.49 12.68
N LEU A 366 22.11 -23.23 12.25
CA LEU A 366 22.40 -22.22 11.21
C LEU A 366 21.78 -22.63 9.87
N ALA A 367 21.94 -23.89 9.47
CA ALA A 367 21.31 -24.42 8.26
C ALA A 367 19.78 -24.35 8.33
N ASP A 368 19.18 -24.63 9.48
CA ASP A 368 17.73 -24.49 9.68
C ASP A 368 17.28 -23.03 9.60
N TRP A 369 18.07 -22.06 10.11
CA TRP A 369 17.80 -20.62 9.98
C TRP A 369 17.88 -20.13 8.54
N ASP A 370 18.81 -20.66 7.74
CA ASP A 370 18.94 -20.32 6.32
C ASP A 370 17.71 -20.83 5.55
N VAL A 371 17.30 -22.09 5.79
CA VAL A 371 16.09 -22.66 5.20
C VAL A 371 14.83 -21.87 5.59
N ILE A 372 14.76 -21.38 6.82
CA ILE A 372 13.62 -20.60 7.32
C ILE A 372 13.60 -19.18 6.76
N GLU A 373 14.75 -18.55 6.56
CA GLU A 373 14.84 -17.24 5.88
C GLU A 373 14.46 -17.35 4.39
N ASP A 374 14.89 -18.43 3.73
CA ASP A 374 14.47 -18.74 2.37
C ASP A 374 12.95 -18.98 2.29
N ALA A 375 12.38 -19.73 3.23
CA ALA A 375 10.94 -19.96 3.31
C ALA A 375 10.16 -18.66 3.60
N TYR A 376 10.72 -17.75 4.40
CA TYR A 376 10.15 -16.42 4.64
C TYR A 376 10.15 -15.56 3.36
N ASN A 377 11.26 -15.51 2.64
CA ASN A 377 11.40 -14.75 1.40
C ASN A 377 10.48 -15.28 0.27
N LYS A 378 10.32 -16.60 0.18
CA LYS A 378 9.38 -17.24 -0.77
C LYS A 378 7.93 -17.24 -0.28
N GLY A 379 7.72 -17.00 1.02
CA GLY A 379 6.40 -16.98 1.64
C GLY A 379 5.72 -18.37 1.70
N GLU A 380 6.51 -19.44 1.74
CA GLU A 380 6.05 -20.83 1.77
C GLU A 380 5.54 -21.24 3.17
N PRO A 381 4.49 -22.07 3.24
CA PRO A 381 4.02 -22.63 4.51
C PRO A 381 5.05 -23.62 5.07
N VAL A 382 5.28 -23.57 6.38
CA VAL A 382 6.21 -24.47 7.07
C VAL A 382 5.48 -25.31 8.10
N GLU A 383 5.86 -26.59 8.21
CA GLU A 383 5.30 -27.50 9.21
C GLU A 383 5.84 -27.17 10.60
N CYS A 384 4.94 -27.00 11.56
CA CYS A 384 5.27 -26.77 12.96
C CYS A 384 4.41 -27.61 13.90
N GLU A 385 4.94 -27.90 15.09
CA GLU A 385 4.28 -28.71 16.11
C GLU A 385 4.00 -27.86 17.36
N GLY A 386 2.76 -27.85 17.84
CA GLY A 386 2.40 -27.10 19.04
C GLY A 386 2.98 -27.73 20.31
N ILE A 387 3.87 -27.04 21.03
CA ILE A 387 4.42 -27.51 22.30
C ILE A 387 3.51 -27.16 23.47
N GLU A 388 3.20 -25.86 23.62
CA GLU A 388 2.50 -25.37 24.81
C GLU A 388 1.68 -24.11 24.49
N ALA A 389 0.45 -24.06 24.98
CA ALA A 389 -0.42 -22.90 24.88
C ALA A 389 -0.30 -22.02 26.13
N ILE A 390 0.14 -20.77 25.96
CA ILE A 390 0.22 -19.74 27.00
C ILE A 390 -0.93 -18.75 26.79
N LYS A 391 -1.31 -17.99 27.83
CA LYS A 391 -2.39 -16.98 27.77
C LYS A 391 -2.26 -15.95 26.61
N VAL A 392 -1.06 -15.76 26.08
CA VAL A 392 -0.74 -14.78 25.03
C VAL A 392 -0.67 -15.41 23.62
N GLY A 393 -0.53 -16.73 23.51
CA GLY A 393 -0.33 -17.43 22.24
C GLY A 393 0.18 -18.87 22.40
N LEU A 394 0.49 -19.52 21.28
CA LEU A 394 0.97 -20.91 21.20
C LEU A 394 2.47 -20.94 20.89
N LEU A 395 3.26 -21.62 21.73
CA LEU A 395 4.64 -21.97 21.41
C LEU A 395 4.64 -23.17 20.48
N VAL A 396 5.37 -23.04 19.37
CA VAL A 396 5.48 -24.07 18.34
C VAL A 396 6.94 -24.42 18.11
N GLN A 397 7.20 -25.68 17.80
CA GLN A 397 8.49 -26.19 17.40
C GLN A 397 8.55 -26.32 15.88
N LEU A 398 9.67 -25.90 15.30
CA LEU A 398 9.92 -25.93 13.87
C LEU A 398 11.34 -26.48 13.68
N LYS A 399 11.44 -27.77 13.32
CA LYS A 399 12.71 -28.52 13.31
C LYS A 399 13.49 -28.34 14.62
N SER A 400 14.67 -27.71 14.57
CA SER A 400 15.53 -27.41 15.73
C SER A 400 15.24 -26.06 16.41
N LEU A 401 14.30 -25.26 15.89
CA LEU A 401 13.99 -23.91 16.35
C LEU A 401 12.62 -23.82 17.07
N ARG A 402 12.45 -22.75 17.85
CA ARG A 402 11.21 -22.44 18.57
C ARG A 402 10.57 -21.18 18.00
N GLY A 403 9.25 -21.23 17.80
CA GLY A 403 8.44 -20.12 17.32
C GLY A 403 7.23 -19.86 18.21
N PHE A 404 6.56 -18.75 17.94
CA PHE A 404 5.42 -18.26 18.71
C PHE A 404 4.29 -17.82 17.76
N ILE A 405 3.08 -18.32 18.00
CA ILE A 405 1.86 -17.93 17.28
C ILE A 405 0.99 -17.10 18.23
N PRO A 406 0.78 -15.81 17.96
CA PRO A 406 -0.14 -14.97 18.74
C PRO A 406 -1.58 -15.49 18.69
N LEU A 407 -2.35 -15.31 19.77
CA LEU A 407 -3.76 -15.75 19.83
C LEU A 407 -4.62 -15.17 18.69
N SER A 408 -4.34 -13.94 18.24
CA SER A 408 -5.03 -13.25 17.14
C SER A 408 -4.71 -13.80 15.74
N GLN A 409 -3.72 -14.69 15.63
CA GLN A 409 -3.19 -15.26 14.38
C GLN A 409 -3.33 -16.79 14.31
N GLY A 410 -4.00 -17.39 15.30
CA GLY A 410 -4.13 -18.85 15.46
C GLY A 410 -5.31 -19.49 14.72
N ASP A 411 -6.42 -18.77 14.52
CA ASP A 411 -7.63 -19.32 13.87
C ASP A 411 -8.56 -18.21 13.31
N LEU A 412 -9.45 -18.55 12.38
CA LEU A 412 -10.44 -17.65 11.76
C LEU A 412 -11.65 -17.36 12.66
N ARG A 413 -11.90 -18.20 13.67
CA ARG A 413 -12.94 -17.99 14.69
C ARG A 413 -12.29 -17.79 16.06
N PHE A 414 -12.83 -16.88 16.87
CA PHE A 414 -12.39 -16.64 18.25
C PHE A 414 -12.67 -17.88 19.12
N VAL A 415 -11.74 -18.85 19.12
CA VAL A 415 -11.78 -19.98 20.05
C VAL A 415 -11.20 -19.50 21.38
N HIS A 416 -11.92 -19.73 22.48
CA HIS A 416 -11.51 -19.29 23.82
C HIS A 416 -10.27 -20.03 24.37
N SER A 417 -9.78 -21.08 23.69
CA SER A 417 -8.53 -21.75 24.04
C SER A 417 -7.92 -22.51 22.84
N LEU A 418 -6.62 -22.30 22.58
CA LEU A 418 -5.81 -23.05 21.60
C LEU A 418 -5.30 -24.40 22.17
N GLN A 419 -5.90 -24.91 23.25
CA GLN A 419 -5.47 -26.16 23.90
C GLN A 419 -5.60 -27.39 23.00
N SER A 420 -6.49 -27.35 22.01
CA SER A 420 -6.72 -28.45 21.04
C SER A 420 -5.61 -28.61 19.99
N LEU A 421 -4.65 -27.68 19.94
CA LEU A 421 -3.53 -27.63 18.99
C LEU A 421 -2.18 -28.02 19.61
N VAL A 422 -2.14 -28.27 20.92
CA VAL A 422 -0.95 -28.79 21.61
C VAL A 422 -0.76 -30.26 21.22
N GLY A 423 0.43 -30.61 20.71
CA GLY A 423 0.80 -31.95 20.26
C GLY A 423 0.34 -32.32 18.83
N LYS A 424 -0.18 -31.36 18.06
CA LYS A 424 -0.53 -31.58 16.64
C LYS A 424 0.47 -30.87 15.73
N LYS A 425 0.75 -31.51 14.59
CA LYS A 425 1.50 -30.91 13.48
C LYS A 425 0.54 -30.14 12.58
N PHE A 426 0.90 -28.92 12.20
CA PHE A 426 0.13 -28.09 11.30
C PHE A 426 1.04 -27.12 10.52
N GLU A 427 0.54 -26.65 9.38
CA GLU A 427 1.25 -25.67 8.55
C GLU A 427 0.98 -24.25 9.06
N ALA A 428 2.04 -23.45 9.13
CA ALA A 428 1.97 -22.03 9.45
C ALA A 428 2.93 -21.23 8.58
N LYS A 429 2.57 -19.99 8.27
CA LYS A 429 3.44 -19.07 7.53
C LYS A 429 4.23 -18.21 8.51
N ILE A 430 5.50 -17.99 8.22
CA ILE A 430 6.36 -17.13 9.02
C ILE A 430 6.00 -15.67 8.73
N LEU A 431 5.66 -14.90 9.77
CA LEU A 431 5.38 -13.46 9.67
C LEU A 431 6.59 -12.62 10.01
N GLU A 432 7.40 -13.07 10.97
CA GLU A 432 8.54 -12.31 11.48
C GLU A 432 9.66 -13.29 11.86
N VAL A 433 10.87 -12.97 11.41
CA VAL A 433 12.11 -13.71 11.71
C VAL A 433 13.05 -12.74 12.40
N ASP A 434 13.30 -12.94 13.69
CA ASP A 434 14.32 -12.20 14.43
C ASP A 434 15.44 -13.17 14.83
N ARG A 435 16.53 -13.13 14.05
CA ARG A 435 17.74 -13.95 14.23
C ARG A 435 18.51 -13.60 15.50
N VAL A 436 18.49 -12.33 15.91
CA VAL A 436 19.26 -11.85 17.07
C VAL A 436 18.61 -12.34 18.37
N LYS A 437 17.29 -12.36 18.41
CA LYS A 437 16.52 -12.80 19.59
C LYS A 437 16.10 -14.27 19.55
N ASN A 438 16.50 -15.03 18.52
CA ASN A 438 16.02 -16.38 18.25
C ASN A 438 14.49 -16.48 18.32
N ARG A 439 13.78 -15.51 17.74
CA ARG A 439 12.32 -15.40 17.82
C ARG A 439 11.72 -15.53 16.43
N LEU A 440 10.84 -16.52 16.29
CA LEU A 440 10.04 -16.73 15.09
C LEU A 440 8.58 -16.46 15.42
N VAL A 441 7.93 -15.57 14.67
CA VAL A 441 6.48 -15.34 14.79
C VAL A 441 5.80 -15.98 13.60
N LEU A 442 4.87 -16.88 13.88
CA LEU A 442 4.16 -17.68 12.88
C LEU A 442 2.67 -17.32 12.89
N SER A 443 2.02 -17.42 11.74
CA SER A 443 0.57 -17.26 11.59
C SER A 443 0.00 -18.41 10.79
N ARG A 444 -0.98 -19.08 11.39
CA ARG A 444 -1.77 -20.11 10.72
C ARG A 444 -2.85 -19.48 9.83
N LYS A 445 -3.34 -18.30 10.20
CA LYS A 445 -4.37 -17.55 9.47
C LYS A 445 -3.96 -17.26 8.02
N ALA A 446 -2.69 -16.90 7.80
CA ALA A 446 -2.20 -16.56 6.46
C ALA A 446 -2.21 -17.74 5.47
N VAL A 447 -2.05 -18.98 5.95
CA VAL A 447 -2.13 -20.20 5.10
C VAL A 447 -3.58 -20.46 4.71
N LEU A 448 -4.50 -20.37 5.67
CA LEU A 448 -5.94 -20.54 5.45
C LEU A 448 -6.51 -19.45 4.54
N GLU A 449 -6.03 -18.21 4.65
CA GLU A 449 -6.39 -17.12 3.74
C GLU A 449 -5.87 -17.34 2.32
N GLY A 450 -4.65 -17.87 2.16
CA GLY A 450 -4.09 -18.21 0.84
C GLY A 450 -4.84 -19.34 0.13
N GLN A 451 -5.18 -20.41 0.86
CA GLN A 451 -6.04 -21.49 0.34
C GLN A 451 -7.40 -20.95 -0.09
N ARG A 452 -8.05 -20.17 0.79
CA ARG A 452 -9.35 -19.54 0.49
C ARG A 452 -9.28 -18.57 -0.67
N ASN A 453 -8.19 -17.83 -0.86
CA ASN A 453 -8.07 -16.91 -1.99
C ASN A 453 -7.88 -17.66 -3.32
N SER A 454 -7.16 -18.78 -3.30
CA SER A 454 -7.02 -19.65 -4.47
C SER A 454 -8.37 -20.26 -4.88
N GLU A 455 -9.16 -20.73 -3.90
CA GLU A 455 -10.53 -21.20 -4.12
C GLU A 455 -11.46 -20.08 -4.65
N MET A 456 -11.24 -18.82 -4.24
CA MET A 456 -11.99 -17.67 -4.76
C MET A 456 -11.64 -17.33 -6.21
N ASP A 457 -10.37 -17.44 -6.58
CA ASP A 457 -9.93 -17.20 -7.97
C ASP A 457 -10.51 -18.30 -8.90
N GLU A 458 -10.62 -19.55 -8.44
CA GLU A 458 -11.33 -20.61 -9.18
C GLU A 458 -12.83 -20.30 -9.35
N LEU A 459 -13.48 -19.77 -8.32
CA LEU A 459 -14.88 -19.34 -8.40
C LEU A 459 -15.09 -18.10 -9.29
N GLU A 460 -14.10 -17.21 -9.39
CA GLU A 460 -14.12 -16.06 -10.33
C GLU A 460 -14.07 -16.54 -11.79
N VAL A 461 -13.26 -17.57 -12.07
CA VAL A 461 -13.24 -18.22 -13.39
C VAL A 461 -14.59 -18.87 -13.69
N ALA A 462 -15.16 -19.60 -12.73
CA ALA A 462 -16.48 -20.22 -12.88
C ALA A 462 -17.61 -19.17 -13.05
N PHE A 463 -17.51 -18.01 -12.40
CA PHE A 463 -18.44 -16.89 -12.59
C PHE A 463 -18.38 -16.35 -14.02
N ASN A 464 -17.19 -16.14 -14.57
CA ASN A 464 -17.03 -15.66 -15.95
C ASN A 464 -17.58 -16.65 -16.99
N ASN A 465 -17.55 -17.95 -16.70
CA ASN A 465 -18.10 -18.99 -17.56
C ASN A 465 -19.61 -19.19 -17.39
N GLY A 466 -20.20 -18.68 -16.31
CA GLY A 466 -21.61 -18.85 -15.98
C GLY A 466 -21.98 -20.28 -15.55
N ASP A 467 -21.03 -21.03 -15.01
CA ASP A 467 -21.18 -22.44 -14.68
C ASP A 467 -22.18 -22.67 -13.53
N VAL A 468 -22.89 -23.80 -13.59
CA VAL A 468 -23.75 -24.29 -12.50
C VAL A 468 -22.89 -25.06 -11.50
N LEU A 469 -22.85 -24.60 -10.25
CA LEU A 469 -22.02 -25.15 -9.19
C LEU A 469 -22.87 -25.85 -8.13
N LYS A 470 -22.37 -26.95 -7.58
CA LYS A 470 -23.03 -27.64 -6.46
C LYS A 470 -22.62 -27.00 -5.14
N GLY A 471 -23.59 -26.48 -4.39
CA GLY A 471 -23.38 -25.85 -3.10
C GLY A 471 -24.13 -26.51 -1.96
N THR A 472 -23.49 -26.59 -0.80
CA THR A 472 -24.07 -27.19 0.41
C THR A 472 -24.60 -26.12 1.35
N VAL A 473 -25.87 -26.19 1.73
CA VAL A 473 -26.48 -25.23 2.66
C VAL A 473 -25.86 -25.40 4.05
N LYS A 474 -25.13 -24.40 4.55
CA LYS A 474 -24.56 -24.44 5.91
C LYS A 474 -25.52 -23.88 6.96
N LYS A 475 -26.21 -22.78 6.64
CA LYS A 475 -27.05 -22.05 7.60
C LYS A 475 -28.26 -21.43 6.91
N ILE A 476 -29.42 -21.50 7.54
CA ILE A 476 -30.66 -20.90 7.02
C ILE A 476 -31.03 -19.71 7.91
N MET A 477 -31.48 -18.63 7.28
CA MET A 477 -32.02 -17.43 7.93
C MET A 477 -33.38 -17.05 7.31
N PRO A 478 -34.20 -16.23 7.99
CA PRO A 478 -35.53 -15.87 7.48
C PRO A 478 -35.53 -15.15 6.12
N TYR A 479 -34.42 -14.50 5.75
CA TYR A 479 -34.27 -13.75 4.49
C TYR A 479 -33.45 -14.49 3.42
N GLY A 480 -32.89 -15.66 3.71
CA GLY A 480 -32.06 -16.41 2.77
C GLY A 480 -31.26 -17.57 3.40
N ALA A 481 -30.54 -18.32 2.58
CA ALA A 481 -29.69 -19.43 2.99
C ALA A 481 -28.21 -19.14 2.67
N PHE A 482 -27.31 -19.48 3.58
CA PHE A 482 -25.87 -19.47 3.34
C PHE A 482 -25.46 -20.81 2.75
N VAL A 483 -24.97 -20.76 1.51
CA VAL A 483 -24.52 -21.91 0.75
C VAL A 483 -23.01 -21.88 0.68
N GLY A 484 -22.37 -23.01 1.00
CA GLY A 484 -20.95 -23.20 0.90
C GLY A 484 -20.57 -23.94 -0.39
N ILE A 485 -19.64 -23.40 -1.17
CA ILE A 485 -19.07 -24.02 -2.37
C ILE A 485 -17.55 -23.96 -2.22
N ASN A 486 -16.86 -25.11 -2.30
CA ASN A 486 -15.40 -25.21 -2.27
C ASN A 486 -14.73 -24.28 -1.23
N GLY A 487 -15.14 -24.37 0.05
CA GLY A 487 -14.56 -23.57 1.14
C GLY A 487 -15.11 -22.14 1.29
N VAL A 488 -15.82 -21.62 0.28
CA VAL A 488 -16.36 -20.25 0.24
C VAL A 488 -17.84 -20.20 0.63
N GLU A 489 -18.25 -19.18 1.38
CA GLU A 489 -19.64 -18.96 1.80
C GLU A 489 -20.27 -17.80 1.03
N GLY A 490 -21.47 -18.03 0.49
CA GLY A 490 -22.27 -17.01 -0.18
C GLY A 490 -23.75 -17.07 0.19
N LEU A 491 -24.46 -15.99 -0.10
CA LEU A 491 -25.85 -15.80 0.29
C LEU A 491 -26.79 -16.10 -0.88
N LEU A 492 -27.74 -17.00 -0.65
CA LEU A 492 -28.89 -17.27 -1.52
C LEU A 492 -30.11 -16.55 -0.93
N HIS A 493 -30.57 -15.49 -1.58
CA HIS A 493 -31.73 -14.72 -1.12
C HIS A 493 -33.03 -15.51 -1.33
N ILE A 494 -34.05 -15.32 -0.47
CA ILE A 494 -35.34 -16.05 -0.57
C ILE A 494 -36.00 -15.93 -1.96
N SER A 495 -35.83 -14.79 -2.62
CA SER A 495 -36.36 -14.51 -3.97
C SER A 495 -35.62 -15.22 -5.11
N ASP A 496 -34.41 -15.70 -4.85
CA ASP A 496 -33.53 -16.34 -5.83
C ASP A 496 -33.54 -17.87 -5.69
N ILE A 497 -34.39 -18.42 -4.79
CA ILE A 497 -34.57 -19.87 -4.57
C ILE A 497 -35.48 -20.50 -5.63
N SER A 498 -36.62 -19.88 -5.95
CA SER A 498 -37.60 -20.46 -6.88
C SER A 498 -38.41 -19.38 -7.60
N TRP A 499 -39.00 -19.74 -8.74
CA TRP A 499 -39.96 -18.91 -9.48
C TRP A 499 -41.29 -18.71 -8.72
N LYS A 500 -41.62 -19.61 -7.79
CA LYS A 500 -42.82 -19.52 -6.95
C LYS A 500 -42.56 -18.68 -5.70
N LYS A 501 -43.58 -17.95 -5.23
CA LYS A 501 -43.48 -17.10 -4.03
C LYS A 501 -43.41 -17.97 -2.76
N ILE A 502 -42.21 -18.11 -2.20
CA ILE A 502 -41.96 -18.89 -0.98
C ILE A 502 -42.13 -17.98 0.25
N ALA A 503 -42.92 -18.42 1.23
CA ALA A 503 -43.16 -17.67 2.47
C ALA A 503 -42.05 -17.88 3.52
N LYS A 504 -41.44 -19.07 3.58
CA LYS A 504 -40.32 -19.40 4.48
C LYS A 504 -39.28 -20.26 3.77
N VAL A 505 -38.01 -19.92 3.98
CA VAL A 505 -36.86 -20.64 3.40
C VAL A 505 -36.76 -22.09 3.92
N GLU A 506 -37.14 -22.31 5.18
CA GLU A 506 -37.08 -23.60 5.89
C GLU A 506 -38.02 -24.66 5.31
N ASP A 507 -39.07 -24.26 4.60
CA ASP A 507 -40.02 -25.18 3.97
C ASP A 507 -39.43 -25.81 2.68
N VAL A 508 -38.37 -25.22 2.13
CA VAL A 508 -37.81 -25.60 0.81
C VAL A 508 -36.36 -26.08 0.92
N LEU A 509 -35.59 -25.57 1.88
CA LEU A 509 -34.18 -25.92 2.07
C LEU A 509 -33.94 -26.49 3.46
N SER A 510 -33.17 -27.58 3.52
CA SER A 510 -32.67 -28.17 4.78
C SER A 510 -31.21 -27.81 5.02
N PRO A 511 -30.76 -27.66 6.28
CA PRO A 511 -29.34 -27.57 6.58
C PRO A 511 -28.61 -28.83 6.08
N GLU A 512 -27.43 -28.65 5.51
CA GLU A 512 -26.58 -29.66 4.85
C GLU A 512 -27.08 -30.20 3.49
N GLN A 513 -28.17 -29.66 2.94
CA GLN A 513 -28.64 -30.04 1.62
C GLN A 513 -27.71 -29.52 0.51
N VAL A 514 -27.41 -30.37 -0.48
CA VAL A 514 -26.69 -29.98 -1.71
C VAL A 514 -27.70 -29.47 -2.73
N ILE A 515 -27.48 -28.26 -3.23
CA ILE A 515 -28.32 -27.60 -4.25
C ILE A 515 -27.45 -27.05 -5.38
N ASP A 516 -27.97 -27.06 -6.61
CA ASP A 516 -27.30 -26.47 -7.76
C ASP A 516 -27.50 -24.95 -7.75
N VAL A 517 -26.44 -24.17 -7.76
CA VAL A 517 -26.51 -22.71 -7.67
C VAL A 517 -25.58 -22.07 -8.68
N LYS A 518 -26.02 -20.96 -9.24
CA LYS A 518 -25.21 -20.12 -10.14
C LYS A 518 -24.83 -18.83 -9.42
N ILE A 519 -23.65 -18.31 -9.72
CA ILE A 519 -23.16 -17.06 -9.15
C ILE A 519 -23.83 -15.89 -9.89
N LYS A 520 -24.58 -15.05 -9.16
CA LYS A 520 -25.26 -13.86 -9.71
C LYS A 520 -24.42 -12.61 -9.57
N SER A 521 -23.68 -12.48 -8.47
CA SER A 521 -22.75 -11.38 -8.26
C SER A 521 -21.57 -11.83 -7.39
N PHE A 522 -20.38 -11.41 -7.80
CA PHE A 522 -19.13 -11.66 -7.09
C PHE A 522 -18.49 -10.33 -6.71
N ASP A 523 -18.26 -10.11 -5.41
CA ASP A 523 -17.55 -8.94 -4.89
C ASP A 523 -16.22 -9.39 -4.26
N LYS A 524 -15.12 -9.18 -5.02
CA LYS A 524 -13.76 -9.59 -4.65
C LYS A 524 -13.21 -8.80 -3.45
N GLU A 525 -13.57 -7.53 -3.31
CA GLU A 525 -13.07 -6.66 -2.23
C GLU A 525 -13.69 -7.02 -0.88
N LYS A 526 -14.99 -7.37 -0.87
CA LYS A 526 -15.72 -7.72 0.37
C LYS A 526 -15.77 -9.22 0.65
N GLN A 527 -15.23 -10.05 -0.25
CA GLN A 527 -15.33 -11.51 -0.23
C GLN A 527 -16.77 -12.01 -0.03
N ARG A 528 -17.71 -11.43 -0.80
CA ARG A 528 -19.14 -11.78 -0.75
C ARG A 528 -19.60 -12.30 -2.09
N ILE A 529 -20.24 -13.46 -2.07
CA ILE A 529 -20.85 -14.09 -3.25
C ILE A 529 -22.36 -14.15 -3.04
N SER A 530 -23.13 -13.78 -4.07
CA SER A 530 -24.57 -14.01 -4.10
C SER A 530 -24.91 -15.09 -5.11
N PHE A 531 -25.66 -16.08 -4.66
CA PHE A 531 -26.05 -17.23 -5.45
C PHE A 531 -27.50 -17.12 -5.91
N THR A 532 -27.84 -17.85 -6.97
CA THR A 532 -29.21 -17.99 -7.47
C THR A 532 -29.46 -19.42 -7.92
N HIS A 533 -30.52 -20.02 -7.38
CA HIS A 533 -31.01 -21.34 -7.78
C HIS A 533 -32.04 -21.23 -8.91
N LYS A 534 -32.75 -20.10 -8.97
CA LYS A 534 -33.81 -19.79 -9.94
C LYS A 534 -33.39 -19.92 -11.42
N GLU A 535 -32.16 -19.52 -11.78
CA GLU A 535 -31.65 -19.60 -13.16
C GLU A 535 -31.32 -21.03 -13.60
N CYS A 536 -31.28 -21.99 -12.67
CA CYS A 536 -31.10 -23.41 -12.98
C CYS A 536 -32.44 -24.14 -13.21
N LEU A 537 -33.57 -23.48 -12.91
CA LEU A 537 -34.91 -24.02 -13.15
C LEU A 537 -35.44 -23.50 -14.49
N PRO A 538 -36.07 -24.35 -15.32
CA PRO A 538 -36.63 -23.94 -16.60
C PRO A 538 -37.61 -22.79 -16.37
N ASN A 539 -37.45 -21.71 -17.14
CA ASN A 539 -38.26 -20.52 -17.03
C ASN A 539 -39.69 -20.88 -17.52
N PRO A 540 -40.75 -20.68 -16.72
CA PRO A 540 -42.11 -21.03 -17.11
C PRO A 540 -42.56 -20.39 -18.44
N TRP A 541 -41.97 -19.25 -18.82
CA TRP A 541 -42.22 -18.60 -20.11
C TRP A 541 -41.63 -19.35 -21.30
N GLU A 542 -40.46 -19.98 -21.17
CA GLU A 542 -39.84 -20.70 -22.30
C GLU A 542 -40.61 -21.98 -22.63
N THR A 543 -41.13 -22.67 -21.62
CA THR A 543 -42.02 -23.82 -21.84
C THR A 543 -43.39 -23.41 -22.35
N ALA A 544 -43.98 -22.33 -21.82
CA ALA A 544 -45.34 -21.92 -22.19
C ALA A 544 -45.44 -21.22 -23.56
N ILE A 545 -44.37 -20.57 -24.06
CA ILE A 545 -44.32 -20.04 -25.45
C ILE A 545 -44.29 -21.21 -26.46
N HIS A 546 -43.74 -22.37 -26.08
CA HIS A 546 -43.71 -23.54 -26.96
C HIS A 546 -45.07 -24.26 -27.08
N ASP A 547 -45.96 -24.09 -26.10
CA ASP A 547 -47.23 -24.80 -26.02
C ASP A 547 -48.46 -23.97 -26.49
N HIS A 548 -48.32 -22.65 -26.69
CA HIS A 548 -49.44 -21.76 -27.06
C HIS A 548 -49.14 -20.83 -28.24
N ASP A 549 -50.00 -20.87 -29.26
CA ASP A 549 -49.98 -19.98 -30.43
C ASP A 549 -50.96 -18.80 -30.27
N VAL A 550 -50.76 -17.72 -31.04
CA VAL A 550 -51.75 -16.63 -31.17
C VAL A 550 -53.05 -17.21 -31.75
N ASP A 551 -54.21 -16.78 -31.25
CA ASP A 551 -55.56 -17.35 -31.44
C ASP A 551 -55.93 -18.60 -30.63
N ASP A 552 -55.05 -19.11 -29.76
CA ASP A 552 -55.41 -20.23 -28.87
C ASP A 552 -56.45 -19.82 -27.80
N VAL A 553 -57.37 -20.73 -27.48
CA VAL A 553 -58.50 -20.53 -26.55
C VAL A 553 -58.22 -21.26 -25.25
N VAL A 554 -58.03 -20.51 -24.17
CA VAL A 554 -57.53 -21.02 -22.89
C VAL A 554 -58.43 -20.59 -21.74
N GLU A 555 -58.49 -21.42 -20.70
CA GLU A 555 -59.17 -21.08 -19.46
C GLU A 555 -58.24 -20.26 -18.56
N ALA A 556 -58.69 -19.08 -18.14
CA ALA A 556 -57.93 -18.19 -17.27
C ALA A 556 -58.77 -17.70 -16.09
N LYS A 557 -58.14 -17.62 -14.92
CA LYS A 557 -58.79 -17.21 -13.67
C LYS A 557 -58.58 -15.73 -13.40
N VAL A 558 -59.64 -15.02 -12.99
CA VAL A 558 -59.56 -13.60 -12.65
C VAL A 558 -58.79 -13.40 -11.34
N VAL A 559 -57.62 -12.75 -11.42
CA VAL A 559 -56.79 -12.41 -10.25
C VAL A 559 -57.12 -11.00 -9.73
N LYS A 560 -57.33 -10.05 -10.63
CA LYS A 560 -57.54 -8.64 -10.24
C LYS A 560 -58.36 -7.88 -11.29
N ILE A 561 -59.30 -7.07 -10.82
CA ILE A 561 -60.12 -6.20 -11.66
C ILE A 561 -59.59 -4.76 -11.54
N LEU A 562 -59.36 -4.10 -12.67
CA LEU A 562 -58.96 -2.70 -12.79
C LEU A 562 -60.05 -1.92 -13.54
N ASP A 563 -60.07 -0.59 -13.42
CA ASP A 563 -61.12 0.24 -14.03
C ASP A 563 -61.19 0.15 -15.56
N PHE A 564 -60.10 -0.27 -16.21
CA PHE A 564 -59.97 -0.35 -17.67
C PHE A 564 -59.81 -1.78 -18.22
N GLY A 565 -59.80 -2.81 -17.36
CA GLY A 565 -59.62 -4.20 -17.76
C GLY A 565 -59.43 -5.17 -16.60
N VAL A 566 -59.35 -6.46 -16.90
CA VAL A 566 -59.24 -7.54 -15.93
C VAL A 566 -57.93 -8.29 -16.13
N ILE A 567 -57.17 -8.49 -15.05
CA ILE A 567 -55.97 -9.33 -15.06
C ILE A 567 -56.40 -10.77 -14.80
N VAL A 568 -56.14 -11.63 -15.76
CA VAL A 568 -56.39 -13.07 -15.69
C VAL A 568 -55.07 -13.83 -15.66
N GLU A 569 -55.06 -14.94 -14.92
CA GLU A 569 -53.93 -15.86 -14.79
C GLU A 569 -54.33 -17.22 -15.37
N MET A 570 -53.53 -17.73 -16.30
CA MET A 570 -53.68 -19.07 -16.87
C MET A 570 -53.17 -20.13 -15.89
N ASN A 571 -53.60 -21.38 -16.10
CA ASN A 571 -53.16 -22.51 -15.27
C ASN A 571 -51.62 -22.69 -15.24
N ASP A 572 -50.93 -22.22 -16.27
CA ASP A 572 -49.46 -22.31 -16.41
C ASP A 572 -48.69 -21.13 -15.75
N GLY A 573 -49.40 -20.25 -15.03
CA GLY A 573 -48.81 -19.14 -14.27
C GLY A 573 -48.48 -17.89 -15.10
N LEU A 574 -48.92 -17.86 -16.36
CA LEU A 574 -48.88 -16.68 -17.23
C LEU A 574 -50.00 -15.71 -16.83
N THR A 575 -49.68 -14.42 -16.78
CA THR A 575 -50.66 -13.36 -16.47
C THR A 575 -50.83 -12.45 -17.67
N GLY A 576 -52.07 -12.09 -17.97
CA GLY A 576 -52.37 -11.18 -19.07
C GLY A 576 -53.60 -10.33 -18.81
N LEU A 577 -53.80 -9.37 -19.70
CA LEU A 577 -54.79 -8.31 -19.53
C LEU A 577 -55.90 -8.47 -20.56
N LEU A 578 -57.12 -8.61 -20.06
CA LEU A 578 -58.37 -8.58 -20.81
C LEU A 578 -58.90 -7.15 -20.78
N HIS A 579 -58.92 -6.47 -21.93
CA HIS A 579 -59.37 -5.09 -22.03
C HIS A 579 -60.91 -5.02 -21.98
N ILE A 580 -61.48 -3.96 -21.39
CA ILE A 580 -62.94 -3.80 -21.29
C ILE A 580 -63.66 -3.84 -22.66
N ASN A 581 -63.00 -3.35 -23.71
CA ASN A 581 -63.53 -3.34 -25.08
C ASN A 581 -63.64 -4.74 -25.69
N GLU A 582 -62.89 -5.71 -25.17
CA GLU A 582 -62.88 -7.11 -25.61
C GLU A 582 -63.76 -7.99 -24.71
N MET A 583 -64.47 -7.40 -23.73
CA MET A 583 -65.38 -8.11 -22.81
C MET A 583 -66.86 -7.91 -23.14
N THR A 584 -67.25 -6.77 -23.71
CA THR A 584 -68.66 -6.47 -24.05
C THR A 584 -68.74 -5.33 -25.07
N GLU A 585 -69.68 -5.39 -26.03
CA GLU A 585 -69.90 -4.31 -27.02
C GLU A 585 -70.63 -3.07 -26.44
N ASP A 586 -71.16 -3.17 -25.21
CA ASP A 586 -71.83 -2.08 -24.51
C ASP A 586 -70.82 -1.20 -23.74
N HIS A 587 -70.55 0.01 -24.25
CA HIS A 587 -69.63 0.99 -23.64
C HIS A 587 -70.00 1.52 -22.23
N ASN A 588 -71.10 1.06 -21.62
CA ASN A 588 -71.64 1.60 -20.36
C ASN A 588 -71.55 0.64 -19.15
N LYS A 589 -70.98 -0.57 -19.30
CA LYS A 589 -70.81 -1.53 -18.19
C LYS A 589 -69.39 -1.47 -17.63
N LYS A 590 -69.24 -1.53 -16.30
CA LYS A 590 -67.92 -1.57 -15.65
C LYS A 590 -67.41 -3.02 -15.58
N PRO A 591 -66.09 -3.28 -15.61
CA PRO A 591 -65.55 -4.64 -15.55
C PRO A 591 -65.96 -5.43 -14.29
N ALA A 592 -66.19 -4.71 -13.18
CA ALA A 592 -66.64 -5.27 -11.91
C ALA A 592 -68.09 -5.78 -11.91
N ASP A 593 -68.90 -5.36 -12.89
CA ASP A 593 -70.30 -5.82 -13.03
C ASP A 593 -70.40 -7.10 -13.87
N VAL A 594 -69.36 -7.44 -14.65
CA VAL A 594 -69.35 -8.56 -15.60
C VAL A 594 -68.66 -9.80 -15.03
N CYS A 595 -67.62 -9.65 -14.21
CA CYS A 595 -66.88 -10.78 -13.63
C CYS A 595 -66.51 -10.53 -12.17
N LYS A 596 -66.43 -11.58 -11.35
CA LYS A 596 -65.95 -11.51 -9.97
C LYS A 596 -64.51 -11.99 -9.87
N ILE A 597 -63.80 -11.51 -8.84
CA ILE A 597 -62.45 -11.97 -8.52
C ILE A 597 -62.51 -13.46 -8.18
N GLY A 598 -61.81 -14.28 -8.96
CA GLY A 598 -61.76 -15.73 -8.82
C GLY A 598 -62.56 -16.52 -9.85
N ASP A 599 -63.35 -15.88 -10.72
CA ASP A 599 -64.08 -16.56 -11.80
C ASP A 599 -63.12 -17.11 -12.87
N VAL A 600 -63.50 -18.23 -13.49
CA VAL A 600 -62.76 -18.84 -14.62
C VAL A 600 -63.46 -18.42 -15.91
N LEU A 601 -62.72 -17.78 -16.82
CA LEU A 601 -63.21 -17.30 -18.10
C LEU A 601 -62.46 -18.00 -19.23
N THR A 602 -63.18 -18.31 -20.30
CA THR A 602 -62.58 -18.79 -21.55
C THR A 602 -62.16 -17.58 -22.37
N VAL A 603 -60.86 -17.43 -22.58
CA VAL A 603 -60.27 -16.27 -23.26
C VAL A 603 -59.37 -16.72 -24.41
N ARG A 604 -59.33 -15.93 -25.47
CA ARG A 604 -58.46 -16.17 -26.63
C ARG A 604 -57.26 -15.24 -26.60
N ILE A 605 -56.08 -15.76 -26.95
CA ILE A 605 -54.83 -15.00 -27.00
C ILE A 605 -54.80 -14.14 -28.27
N ILE A 606 -54.82 -12.81 -28.11
CA ILE A 606 -54.75 -11.85 -29.24
C ILE A 606 -53.29 -11.57 -29.62
N SER A 607 -52.42 -11.41 -28.61
CA SER A 607 -51.02 -11.09 -28.85
C SER A 607 -50.16 -11.46 -27.65
N ILE A 608 -48.98 -12.02 -27.92
CA ILE A 608 -47.95 -12.34 -26.93
C ILE A 608 -46.80 -11.34 -27.12
N ASP A 609 -46.55 -10.51 -26.10
CA ASP A 609 -45.40 -9.60 -26.06
C ASP A 609 -44.29 -10.24 -25.21
N GLU A 610 -43.31 -10.83 -25.88
CA GLU A 610 -42.17 -11.53 -25.28
C GLU A 610 -41.25 -10.59 -24.50
N GLU A 611 -41.03 -9.36 -24.98
CA GLU A 611 -40.15 -8.39 -24.33
C GLU A 611 -40.71 -7.89 -23.00
N ARG A 612 -42.04 -7.69 -22.94
CA ARG A 612 -42.71 -7.16 -21.74
C ARG A 612 -43.33 -8.23 -20.85
N LYS A 613 -43.26 -9.50 -21.25
CA LYS A 613 -43.89 -10.63 -20.56
C LYS A 613 -45.36 -10.37 -20.28
N ARG A 614 -46.11 -9.97 -21.32
CA ARG A 614 -47.55 -9.67 -21.23
C ARG A 614 -48.30 -10.35 -22.36
N ILE A 615 -49.46 -10.92 -22.03
CA ILE A 615 -50.38 -11.50 -23.00
C ILE A 615 -51.67 -10.68 -23.00
N SER A 616 -52.16 -10.34 -24.18
CA SER A 616 -53.46 -9.68 -24.35
C SER A 616 -54.51 -10.72 -24.70
N PHE A 617 -55.63 -10.68 -23.99
CA PHE A 617 -56.72 -11.65 -24.13
C PHE A 617 -57.99 -10.97 -24.64
N SER A 618 -58.81 -11.71 -25.39
CA SER A 618 -60.21 -11.37 -25.72
C SER A 618 -61.17 -12.37 -25.10
N LEU A 619 -62.35 -11.93 -24.64
CA LEU A 619 -63.38 -12.84 -24.15
C LEU A 619 -64.00 -13.59 -25.33
N VAL A 620 -64.15 -14.91 -25.24
CA VAL A 620 -64.92 -15.68 -26.22
C VAL A 620 -66.27 -16.01 -25.60
N GLU A 621 -67.36 -15.46 -26.14
CA GLU A 621 -68.70 -15.83 -25.71
C GLU A 621 -68.99 -17.29 -26.14
N PRO A 622 -69.45 -18.17 -25.23
CA PRO A 622 -69.93 -19.48 -25.62
C PRO A 622 -71.22 -19.30 -26.43
N GLN A 623 -71.23 -19.74 -27.70
CA GLN A 623 -72.47 -19.82 -28.48
C GLN A 623 -73.49 -20.67 -27.72
N SER A 624 -74.58 -20.04 -27.29
CA SER A 624 -75.74 -20.76 -26.77
C SER A 624 -76.49 -21.39 -27.93
N GLU A 625 -76.49 -22.73 -28.01
CA GLU A 625 -77.49 -23.46 -28.79
C GLU A 625 -78.88 -23.13 -28.20
N GLN A 626 -79.74 -22.47 -28.98
CA GLN A 626 -81.16 -22.33 -28.64
C GLN A 626 -82.03 -23.39 -29.37
N VAL A 627 -82.44 -24.38 -28.56
CA VAL A 627 -83.81 -24.90 -28.33
C VAL A 627 -84.58 -25.61 -29.47
N SER A 628 -85.01 -26.86 -29.23
CA SER A 628 -86.41 -27.31 -29.45
C SER A 628 -86.78 -28.57 -28.65
N GLU A 629 -87.88 -28.44 -27.89
CA GLU A 629 -88.81 -29.45 -27.31
C GLU A 629 -88.36 -30.44 -26.22
#